data_AF-A0A7S0J2D5-F1
#
_entry.id   AF-A0A7S0J2D5-F1
#
_cell.length_a   1.000
_cell.length_b   1.000
_cell.length_c   1.000
_cell.angle_alpha   90.00
_cell.angle_beta   90.00
_cell.angle_gamma   90.00
#
_symmetry.space_group_name_H-M   'P 1'
#
loop_
_entity.id
_entity.type
_entity.pdbx_description
1 polymer ?
#
loop_
_entity_poly.entity_id
_entity_poly.type
_entity_poly.pdbx_seq_one_letter_code
_entity_poly.pdbx_strand_id
1 'polypeptide(L)'
;SFAASGGPLLGQASVFLLGYHNPAKGVSLDFAPGTSVASAVADGCAGTLQLTARHLLLGHSLQAFLSTPASTLGTCLLGPSANGFAKMCVESFTALAHVRVFDGAGRLVDEANFSAAALEFGGGNICHARDPCAVTGAGVAARAAVAQKEPRVG
;
A
#
# COMPACT_ATOMS: atom_id res chain seq x y z
N SER A 1 -14.86 7.60 6.27
CA SER A 1 -13.89 7.31 5.22
C SER A 1 -12.49 7.55 5.74
N PHE A 2 -11.51 6.88 5.14
CA PHE A 2 -10.09 7.06 5.39
C PHE A 2 -9.36 7.03 4.05
N ALA A 3 -8.40 7.93 3.87
CA ALA A 3 -7.51 7.96 2.72
C ALA A 3 -6.14 8.44 3.15
N ALA A 4 -5.09 7.86 2.56
CA ALA A 4 -3.72 8.28 2.75
C ALA A 4 -2.96 8.15 1.42
N SER A 5 -2.17 9.16 1.08
CA SER A 5 -1.26 9.14 -0.06
C SER A 5 0.02 9.86 0.31
N GLY A 6 1.16 9.33 -0.10
CA GLY A 6 2.44 9.92 0.21
C GLY A 6 3.57 8.91 0.28
N GLY A 7 4.72 9.39 0.73
CA GLY A 7 5.92 8.58 0.83
C GLY A 7 7.16 9.41 1.03
N PRO A 8 8.34 8.75 1.05
CA PRO A 8 9.60 9.45 1.13
C PRO A 8 9.84 10.31 -0.12
N LEU A 9 10.21 11.57 0.11
CA LEU A 9 10.84 12.41 -0.92
C LEU A 9 12.35 12.23 -0.82
N LEU A 10 13.04 12.14 -1.97
CA LEU A 10 14.49 11.87 -2.06
C LEU A 10 15.29 12.72 -1.05
N GLY A 11 15.82 12.07 -0.01
CA GLY A 11 16.66 12.70 1.02
C GLY A 11 15.95 13.58 2.05
N GLN A 12 14.60 13.54 2.12
CA GLN A 12 13.81 14.36 3.04
C GLN A 12 12.85 13.54 3.90
N ALA A 13 12.21 14.20 4.87
CA ALA A 13 11.10 13.64 5.64
C ALA A 13 9.99 13.16 4.69
N SER A 14 9.30 12.08 5.06
CA SER A 14 8.18 11.58 4.26
C SER A 14 7.04 12.60 4.28
N VAL A 15 6.41 12.78 3.12
CA VAL A 15 5.31 13.72 2.94
C VAL A 15 4.05 12.93 2.65
N PHE A 16 3.01 13.21 3.43
CA PHE A 16 1.72 12.54 3.32
C PHE A 16 0.56 13.54 3.29
N LEU A 17 -0.47 13.16 2.55
CA LEU A 17 -1.82 13.69 2.62
C LEU A 17 -2.70 12.60 3.24
N LEU A 18 -3.29 12.86 4.39
CA LEU A 18 -4.23 11.94 5.04
C LEU A 18 -5.55 12.64 5.33
N GLY A 19 -6.65 11.93 5.11
CA GLY A 19 -7.99 12.36 5.49
C GLY A 19 -8.70 11.27 6.28
N TYR A 20 -9.34 11.65 7.38
CA TYR A 20 -10.24 10.78 8.15
C TYR A 20 -11.53 11.52 8.47
N HIS A 21 -12.65 10.96 8.03
CA HIS A 21 -13.97 11.57 8.24
C HIS A 21 -14.96 10.52 8.73
N ASN A 22 -15.55 10.76 9.90
CA ASN A 22 -16.65 9.99 10.44
C ASN A 22 -17.80 10.95 10.85
N PRO A 23 -18.75 11.23 9.94
CA PRO A 23 -19.85 12.14 10.20
C PRO A 23 -20.74 11.71 11.36
N ALA A 24 -20.91 10.40 11.57
CA ALA A 24 -21.74 9.87 12.66
C ALA A 24 -21.17 10.20 14.06
N LYS A 25 -19.87 10.49 14.14
CA LYS A 25 -19.18 10.90 15.37
C LYS A 25 -18.71 12.36 15.34
N GLY A 26 -19.04 13.10 14.28
CA GLY A 26 -18.59 14.48 14.10
C GLY A 26 -17.07 14.63 13.96
N VAL A 27 -16.36 13.58 13.57
CA VAL A 27 -14.89 13.62 13.40
C VAL A 27 -14.56 13.92 11.94
N SER A 28 -13.76 14.96 11.70
CA SER A 28 -13.26 15.32 10.37
C SER A 28 -11.86 15.89 10.52
N LEU A 29 -10.85 15.16 10.07
CA LEU A 29 -9.45 15.51 10.23
C LEU A 29 -8.70 15.35 8.91
N ASP A 30 -8.00 16.42 8.55
CA ASP A 30 -7.11 16.47 7.40
C ASP A 30 -5.68 16.76 7.87
N PHE A 31 -4.75 15.92 7.43
CA PHE A 31 -3.33 16.03 7.73
C PHE A 31 -2.62 16.35 6.41
N ALA A 32 -2.29 17.62 6.23
CA ALA A 32 -1.55 18.11 5.06
C ALA A 32 -0.10 18.41 5.43
N PRO A 33 0.84 18.44 4.45
CA PRO A 33 2.25 18.70 4.71
C PRO A 33 2.53 20.03 5.43
N GLY A 34 1.67 21.04 5.23
CA GLY A 34 1.78 22.34 5.89
C GLY A 34 1.16 22.40 7.30
N THR A 35 0.36 21.42 7.70
CA THR A 35 -0.42 21.44 8.95
C THR A 35 -0.14 20.26 9.86
N SER A 36 0.66 19.29 9.41
CA SER A 36 0.87 18.03 10.10
C SER A 36 2.28 17.49 9.89
N VAL A 37 2.67 16.60 10.79
CA VAL A 37 3.81 15.70 10.61
C VAL A 37 3.30 14.27 10.56
N ALA A 38 3.82 13.49 9.62
CA ALA A 38 3.43 12.10 9.44
C ALA A 38 4.65 11.22 9.19
N SER A 39 4.54 9.97 9.58
CA SER A 39 5.54 8.94 9.33
C SER A 39 4.87 7.63 8.99
N ALA A 40 5.54 6.85 8.15
CA ALA A 40 5.07 5.52 7.81
C ALA A 40 6.21 4.50 7.86
N VAL A 41 5.85 3.29 8.26
CA VAL A 41 6.69 2.09 8.12
C VAL A 41 5.93 1.13 7.23
N ALA A 42 6.49 0.88 6.05
CA ALA A 42 5.88 0.03 5.04
C ALA A 42 6.74 -1.22 4.83
N ASP A 43 6.10 -2.39 4.80
CA ASP A 43 6.67 -3.62 4.29
C ASP A 43 5.76 -4.11 3.17
N GLY A 44 6.11 -3.74 1.93
CA GLY A 44 5.36 -4.11 0.75
C GLY A 44 5.37 -5.62 0.48
N CYS A 45 6.36 -6.37 1.00
CA CYS A 45 6.43 -7.82 0.81
C CYS A 45 5.58 -8.59 1.81
N ALA A 46 5.43 -8.06 3.03
CA ALA A 46 4.47 -8.55 4.01
C ALA A 46 3.05 -8.01 3.77
N GLY A 47 2.90 -6.99 2.92
CA GLY A 47 1.62 -6.34 2.66
C GLY A 47 1.13 -5.51 3.84
N THR A 48 2.05 -4.86 4.56
CA THR A 48 1.72 -4.10 5.78
C THR A 48 2.17 -2.65 5.71
N LEU A 49 1.39 -1.77 6.31
CA LEU A 49 1.68 -0.35 6.44
C LEU A 49 1.25 0.14 7.82
N GLN A 50 2.17 0.72 8.56
CA GLN A 50 1.88 1.49 9.77
C GLN A 50 2.06 2.96 9.45
N LEU A 51 1.05 3.77 9.74
CA LEU A 51 1.02 5.19 9.46
C LEU A 51 0.64 5.94 10.74
N THR A 52 1.41 6.97 11.07
CA THR A 52 1.08 7.88 12.15
C THR A 52 1.08 9.31 11.65
N ALA A 53 0.15 10.12 12.10
CA ALA A 53 0.08 11.54 11.77
C ALA A 53 -0.34 12.35 13.00
N ARG A 54 0.19 13.57 13.10
CA ARG A 54 -0.16 14.54 14.14
C ARG A 54 -0.39 15.91 13.52
N HIS A 55 -1.56 16.48 13.81
CA HIS A 55 -1.89 17.85 13.42
C HIS A 55 -1.16 18.80 14.37
N LEU A 56 -0.39 19.74 13.81
CA LEU A 56 0.51 20.60 14.60
C LEU A 56 -0.25 21.62 15.45
N LEU A 57 -1.32 22.20 14.90
CA LEU A 57 -2.15 23.18 15.62
C LEU A 57 -3.14 22.55 16.61
N LEU A 58 -3.92 21.56 16.16
CA LEU A 58 -5.00 20.97 16.95
C LEU A 58 -4.53 19.89 17.93
N GLY A 59 -3.28 19.43 17.81
CA GLY A 59 -2.72 18.34 18.62
C GLY A 59 -3.30 16.95 18.34
N HIS A 60 -4.36 16.86 17.53
CA HIS A 60 -5.00 15.59 17.17
C HIS A 60 -4.02 14.66 16.48
N SER A 61 -4.17 13.36 16.69
CA SER A 61 -3.33 12.37 16.05
C SER A 61 -4.14 11.20 15.49
N LEU A 62 -3.57 10.57 14.47
CA LEU A 62 -4.11 9.40 13.81
C LEU A 62 -3.05 8.31 13.80
N GLN A 63 -3.49 7.08 14.09
CA GLN A 63 -2.71 5.87 13.93
C GLN A 63 -3.49 4.94 13.02
N ALA A 64 -2.88 4.49 11.94
CA ALA A 64 -3.48 3.53 11.03
C ALA A 64 -2.55 2.33 10.82
N PHE A 65 -3.11 1.14 10.93
CA PHE A 65 -2.47 -0.09 10.53
C PHE A 65 -3.25 -0.70 9.38
N LEU A 66 -2.58 -0.89 8.25
CA LEU A 66 -3.13 -1.55 7.08
C LEU A 66 -2.40 -2.87 6.87
N SER A 67 -3.16 -3.90 6.51
CA SER A 67 -2.61 -5.20 6.19
C SER A 67 -3.39 -5.88 5.06
N THR A 68 -2.69 -6.65 4.24
CA THR A 68 -3.27 -7.51 3.22
C THR A 68 -2.46 -8.81 3.15
N PRO A 69 -3.07 -9.96 2.83
CA PRO A 69 -2.28 -11.15 2.57
C PRO A 69 -1.32 -10.90 1.40
N ALA A 70 -0.05 -11.27 1.56
CA ALA A 70 0.96 -11.04 0.52
C ALA A 70 0.59 -11.67 -0.84
N SER A 71 -0.22 -12.74 -0.84
CA SER A 71 -0.72 -13.42 -2.04
C SER A 71 -1.75 -12.62 -2.83
N THR A 72 -2.37 -11.59 -2.25
CA THR A 72 -3.37 -10.75 -2.94
C THR A 72 -2.77 -9.49 -3.54
N LEU A 73 -1.49 -9.22 -3.28
CA LEU A 73 -0.80 -8.12 -3.92
C LEU A 73 -0.63 -8.42 -5.41
N GLY A 74 -1.15 -7.51 -6.23
CA GLY A 74 -0.83 -7.36 -7.62
C GLY A 74 0.68 -7.38 -7.77
N THR A 75 1.13 -8.40 -8.48
CA THR A 75 2.52 -8.64 -8.82
C THR A 75 2.57 -8.54 -10.34
N CYS A 76 3.63 -7.95 -10.88
CA CYS A 76 3.92 -7.77 -12.32
C CYS A 76 3.76 -6.34 -12.88
N LEU A 77 3.53 -5.29 -12.08
CA LEU A 77 3.84 -3.94 -12.56
C LEU A 77 5.35 -3.71 -12.52
N LEU A 78 5.85 -3.03 -13.55
CA LEU A 78 7.24 -2.66 -13.66
C LEU A 78 7.44 -1.27 -13.04
N GLY A 79 8.30 -1.18 -12.03
CA GLY A 79 8.74 0.05 -11.41
C GLY A 79 10.19 0.41 -11.77
N PRO A 80 10.60 1.68 -11.62
CA PRO A 80 11.97 2.09 -11.85
C PRO A 80 12.91 1.54 -10.77
N SER A 81 14.12 1.16 -11.17
CA SER A 81 15.22 0.65 -10.34
C SER A 81 16.55 1.22 -10.81
N ALA A 82 17.61 1.05 -10.03
CA ALA A 82 18.96 1.50 -10.41
C ALA A 82 19.47 0.91 -11.74
N ASN A 83 18.93 -0.25 -12.17
CA ASN A 83 19.36 -0.97 -13.37
C ASN A 83 18.31 -0.97 -14.48
N GLY A 84 17.33 -0.05 -14.46
CA GLY A 84 16.22 -0.01 -15.42
C GLY A 84 14.87 -0.30 -14.75
N PHE A 85 13.98 -1.07 -15.40
CA PHE A 85 12.69 -1.42 -14.82
C PHE A 85 12.70 -2.82 -14.19
N ALA A 86 12.12 -2.96 -13.00
CA ALA A 86 12.03 -4.22 -12.25
C ALA A 86 10.59 -4.48 -11.81
N LYS A 87 10.23 -5.75 -11.56
CA LYS A 87 8.89 -6.12 -11.08
C LYS A 87 8.72 -5.70 -9.62
N MET A 88 7.57 -5.12 -9.31
CA MET A 88 7.21 -4.62 -7.99
C MET A 88 5.92 -5.27 -7.49
N CYS A 89 5.78 -5.44 -6.18
CA CYS A 89 4.48 -5.63 -5.53
C CYS A 89 3.89 -4.24 -5.30
N VAL A 90 2.71 -3.99 -5.85
CA VAL A 90 2.26 -2.61 -6.10
C VAL A 90 0.90 -2.28 -5.53
N GLU A 91 -0.03 -3.24 -5.45
CA GLU A 91 -1.41 -2.92 -5.12
C GLU A 91 -2.19 -4.12 -4.60
N SER A 92 -3.09 -3.95 -3.63
CA SER A 92 -4.12 -4.92 -3.24
C SER A 92 -5.42 -4.18 -2.98
N PHE A 93 -6.55 -4.73 -3.41
CA PHE A 93 -7.90 -4.18 -3.13
C PHE A 93 -8.63 -4.91 -2.00
N THR A 94 -7.94 -5.81 -1.31
CA THR A 94 -8.51 -6.62 -0.22
C THR A 94 -7.92 -6.29 1.13
N ALA A 95 -7.27 -5.13 1.26
CA ALA A 95 -6.62 -4.75 2.51
C ALA A 95 -7.66 -4.45 3.60
N LEU A 96 -7.24 -4.67 4.83
CA LEU A 96 -7.94 -4.24 6.04
C LEU A 96 -7.19 -3.04 6.59
N ALA A 97 -7.91 -1.97 6.91
CA ALA A 97 -7.38 -0.80 7.59
C ALA A 97 -8.02 -0.66 8.97
N HIS A 98 -7.20 -0.67 10.01
CA HIS A 98 -7.58 -0.33 11.37
C HIS A 98 -7.08 1.08 11.68
N VAL A 99 -7.99 2.00 11.99
CA VAL A 99 -7.68 3.42 12.19
C VAL A 99 -8.15 3.85 13.57
N ARG A 100 -7.25 4.50 14.32
CA ARG A 100 -7.51 5.13 15.61
C ARG A 100 -7.25 6.62 15.52
N VAL A 101 -8.14 7.40 16.11
CA VAL A 101 -8.06 8.86 16.17
C VAL A 101 -8.06 9.31 17.61
N PHE A 102 -7.14 10.20 17.94
CA PHE A 102 -6.97 10.77 19.26
C PHE A 102 -7.10 12.30 19.20
N ASP A 103 -7.69 12.89 20.23
CA ASP A 103 -7.73 14.35 20.38
C ASP A 103 -6.38 14.93 20.84
N GLY A 104 -6.31 16.25 20.96
CA GLY A 104 -5.10 16.96 21.42
C GLY A 104 -4.68 16.64 22.86
N ALA A 105 -5.54 16.02 23.66
CA ALA A 105 -5.22 15.53 25.00
C ALA A 105 -4.78 14.05 25.00
N GLY A 106 -4.75 13.39 23.83
CA GLY A 106 -4.37 11.99 23.69
C GLY A 106 -5.50 11.00 24.00
N ARG A 107 -6.75 11.46 24.11
CA ARG A 107 -7.90 10.57 24.34
C ARG A 107 -8.36 9.98 23.02
N LEU A 108 -8.65 8.69 22.99
CA LEU A 108 -9.23 8.02 21.83
C LEU A 108 -10.65 8.56 21.60
N VAL A 109 -10.87 9.21 20.45
CA VAL A 109 -12.16 9.79 20.06
C VAL A 109 -12.86 8.97 18.99
N ASP A 110 -12.10 8.18 18.22
CA ASP A 110 -12.67 7.27 17.25
C ASP A 110 -11.76 6.07 16.98
N GLU A 111 -12.39 4.94 16.64
CA GLU A 111 -11.75 3.74 16.14
C GLU A 111 -12.65 3.13 15.06
N ALA A 112 -12.08 2.82 13.90
CA ALA A 112 -12.82 2.29 12.77
C ALA A 112 -12.01 1.21 12.04
N ASN A 113 -12.74 0.22 11.53
CA ASN A 113 -12.23 -0.80 10.63
C ASN A 113 -12.80 -0.56 9.24
N PHE A 114 -11.94 -0.56 8.24
CA PHE A 114 -12.31 -0.54 6.83
C PHE A 114 -11.88 -1.85 6.20
N SER A 115 -12.81 -2.52 5.53
CA SER A 115 -12.54 -3.71 4.72
C SER A 115 -12.51 -3.34 3.25
N ALA A 116 -11.87 -4.19 2.43
CA ALA A 116 -11.71 -3.98 0.99
C ALA A 116 -11.05 -2.62 0.65
N ALA A 117 -10.07 -2.22 1.45
CA ALA A 117 -9.27 -1.05 1.17
C ALA A 117 -8.28 -1.34 0.03
N ALA A 118 -8.04 -0.32 -0.81
CA ALA A 118 -6.89 -0.31 -1.69
C ALA A 118 -5.62 0.00 -0.88
N LEU A 119 -4.58 -0.80 -1.07
CA LEU A 119 -3.28 -0.63 -0.46
C LEU A 119 -2.23 -0.74 -1.55
N GLU A 120 -1.60 0.39 -1.85
CA GLU A 120 -0.56 0.48 -2.86
C GLU A 120 0.81 0.77 -2.25
N PHE A 121 1.81 0.01 -2.68
CA PHE A 121 3.19 0.22 -2.32
C PHE A 121 3.91 0.70 -3.58
N GLY A 122 4.36 1.95 -3.59
CA GLY A 122 5.10 2.50 -4.73
C GLY A 122 6.32 1.65 -5.13
N GLY A 123 6.90 1.96 -6.29
CA GLY A 123 7.92 1.14 -6.98
C GLY A 123 9.29 0.98 -6.30
N GLY A 124 9.43 1.18 -4.99
CA GLY A 124 10.67 0.96 -4.24
C GLY A 124 10.76 -0.39 -3.52
N ASN A 125 9.67 -1.13 -3.35
CA ASN A 125 9.63 -2.38 -2.58
C ASN A 125 9.86 -3.62 -3.47
N ILE A 126 11.12 -3.91 -3.83
CA ILE A 126 11.48 -5.07 -4.65
C ILE A 126 11.49 -6.34 -3.77
N CYS A 127 10.50 -7.23 -3.97
CA CYS A 127 10.41 -8.49 -3.23
C CYS A 127 11.24 -9.59 -3.89
N HIS A 128 12.53 -9.66 -3.58
CA HIS A 128 13.47 -10.60 -4.23
C HIS A 128 13.20 -12.09 -3.95
N ALA A 129 12.56 -12.45 -2.83
CA ALA A 129 12.39 -13.85 -2.40
C ALA A 129 11.09 -14.52 -2.85
N ARG A 130 10.16 -13.77 -3.46
CA ARG A 130 8.87 -14.26 -3.96
C ARG A 130 8.51 -13.47 -5.21
N ASP A 131 9.08 -13.82 -6.36
CA ASP A 131 8.62 -13.33 -7.67
C ASP A 131 7.53 -14.29 -8.20
N PRO A 132 6.24 -14.09 -7.91
CA PRO A 132 5.15 -14.88 -8.50
C PRO A 132 5.00 -14.64 -10.01
N CYS A 133 5.68 -13.63 -10.57
CA CYS A 133 5.78 -13.40 -12.01
C CYS A 133 7.02 -14.05 -12.62
N ALA A 134 7.87 -14.72 -11.83
CA ALA A 134 8.88 -15.60 -12.39
C ALA A 134 8.10 -16.70 -13.08
N VAL A 135 8.07 -16.67 -14.41
CA VAL A 135 7.54 -17.76 -15.20
C VAL A 135 8.38 -18.97 -14.81
N THR A 136 7.87 -19.81 -13.90
CA THR A 136 8.46 -21.13 -13.69
C THR A 136 8.49 -21.77 -15.07
N GLY A 137 9.65 -22.29 -15.49
CA GLY A 137 9.90 -22.82 -16.85
C GLY A 137 8.87 -23.85 -17.37
N ALA A 138 7.93 -24.30 -16.53
CA ALA A 138 6.75 -25.06 -16.93
C ALA A 138 5.82 -24.31 -17.92
N GLY A 139 5.70 -22.98 -17.83
CA GLY A 139 4.80 -22.21 -18.70
C GLY A 139 5.30 -22.01 -20.14
N VAL A 140 6.62 -22.00 -20.33
CA VAL A 140 7.25 -21.92 -21.67
C VAL A 140 7.21 -23.29 -22.36
N ALA A 141 7.44 -24.37 -21.61
CA ALA A 141 7.31 -25.74 -22.13
C ALA A 141 5.87 -26.07 -22.57
N ALA A 142 4.86 -25.60 -21.82
CA ALA A 142 3.45 -25.81 -22.17
C ALA A 142 3.03 -25.07 -23.46
N ARG A 143 3.52 -23.84 -23.70
CA ARG A 143 3.24 -23.10 -24.95
C ARG A 143 3.98 -23.67 -26.15
N ALA A 144 5.20 -24.19 -25.97
CA ALA A 144 5.93 -24.87 -27.04
C ALA A 144 5.28 -26.22 -27.42
N ALA A 145 4.71 -26.95 -26.46
CA ALA A 145 4.03 -28.22 -26.70
C ALA A 145 2.67 -28.09 -27.41
N VAL A 146 1.97 -26.96 -27.23
CA VAL A 146 0.71 -26.68 -27.95
C VAL A 146 0.97 -26.27 -29.41
N ALA A 147 2.04 -25.51 -29.66
CA ALA A 147 2.42 -25.09 -31.03
C ALA A 147 2.96 -26.23 -31.92
N GLN A 148 3.37 -27.36 -31.33
CA GLN A 148 3.79 -28.55 -32.10
C GLN A 148 2.68 -29.57 -32.36
N LYS A 149 1.44 -29.28 -31.93
CA LYS A 149 0.29 -30.20 -32.04
C LYS A 149 -0.78 -29.75 -33.04
N GLU A 150 -0.46 -28.82 -33.96
CA GLU A 150 -1.29 -28.65 -35.15
C GLU A 150 -1.04 -29.81 -36.12
N PRO A 151 -2.06 -30.62 -36.46
CA PRO A 151 -1.95 -31.57 -37.54
C PRO A 151 -1.79 -30.78 -38.85
N ARG A 152 -0.74 -31.05 -39.62
CA ARG A 152 -0.72 -30.70 -41.04
C ARG A 152 -1.85 -31.49 -41.69
N VAL A 153 -2.96 -30.79 -41.96
CA VAL A 153 -4.03 -31.30 -42.79
C VAL A 153 -3.65 -31.03 -44.24
N GLY A 154 -3.51 -32.11 -45.02
CA GLY A 154 -3.66 -32.16 -46.48
C GLY A 154 -2.60 -31.48 -47.31
#